data_AF-A0A8T1MAG3-F1
#
_entry.id   AF-A0A8T1MAG3-F1
#
_cell.length_a   1.000
_cell.length_b   1.000
_cell.length_c   1.000
_cell.angle_alpha   90.00
_cell.angle_beta   90.00
_cell.angle_gamma   90.00
#
_symmetry.space_group_name_H-M   'P 1'
#
loop_
_entity.id
_entity.type
_entity.pdbx_description
1 polymer ?
#
loop_
_entity_poly.entity_id
_entity_poly.type
_entity_poly.pdbx_seq_one_letter_code
_entity_poly.pdbx_strand_id
1 'polypeptide(L)'
;MLHAGFLIHDDIIDNAPTRRNRTSWFLVQKQAGRGLIAVNDGLHLILTAKLLLHHLFSSNGTAAVGYLKLLQLFDEVSYRTCWGQSLDFECAKTVADDSSTEPLPLDSFTRSNLNEITVWKTGFYTFYLPVACGMAIAGISDETSYSVASHILLKLGLYFQAQDDYLDCFGDVAVTGKIGTDMSDGKCSWPIVECLAQASPEQLKVIQLNYGRRDPVAQAAVREVYAQLHLPQVFADYETQMRTEIMKDIMEWALPDVSVTGRAQQLFSEVTDRIFRRTN
;
A
#
# COMPACT_ATOMS: atom_id res chain seq x y z
N MET A 1 -0.63 -5.16 15.13
CA MET A 1 0.64 -5.91 15.23
C MET A 1 1.16 -6.33 13.86
N LEU A 2 0.34 -7.01 13.05
CA LEU A 2 0.70 -7.38 11.67
C LEU A 2 1.28 -6.21 10.85
N HIS A 3 0.54 -5.11 10.73
CA HIS A 3 1.01 -3.90 10.05
C HIS A 3 2.33 -3.34 10.63
N ALA A 4 2.54 -3.38 11.95
CA ALA A 4 3.78 -2.89 12.55
C ALA A 4 4.98 -3.80 12.22
N GLY A 5 4.77 -5.11 12.15
CA GLY A 5 5.80 -6.05 11.69
C GLY A 5 6.19 -5.79 10.24
N PHE A 6 5.21 -5.60 9.36
CA PHE A 6 5.46 -5.24 7.97
C PHE A 6 6.20 -3.90 7.83
N LEU A 7 5.82 -2.85 8.56
CA LEU A 7 6.54 -1.58 8.51
C LEU A 7 8.01 -1.69 8.94
N ILE A 8 8.34 -2.53 9.92
CA ILE A 8 9.73 -2.75 10.31
C ILE A 8 10.52 -3.40 9.16
N HIS A 9 9.94 -4.39 8.48
CA HIS A 9 10.60 -5.04 7.33
C HIS A 9 10.67 -4.12 6.12
N ASP A 10 9.62 -3.37 5.83
CA ASP A 10 9.53 -2.35 4.77
C ASP A 10 10.62 -1.29 4.95
N ASP A 11 10.75 -0.70 6.14
CA ASP A 11 11.79 0.28 6.45
C ASP A 11 13.21 -0.27 6.21
N ILE A 12 13.44 -1.57 6.46
CA ILE A 12 14.73 -2.23 6.19
C ILE A 12 14.96 -2.40 4.69
N ILE A 13 13.95 -2.86 3.95
CA ILE A 13 14.03 -3.11 2.50
C ILE A 13 14.28 -1.81 1.75
N ASP A 14 13.55 -0.75 2.12
CA ASP A 14 13.62 0.56 1.46
C ASP A 14 14.71 1.47 2.07
N ASN A 15 15.41 1.00 3.10
CA ASN A 15 16.40 1.78 3.85
C ASN A 15 15.85 3.15 4.33
N ALA A 16 14.58 3.17 4.76
CA ALA A 16 13.86 4.38 5.13
C ALA A 16 14.41 5.00 6.43
N PRO A 17 14.79 6.30 6.44
CA PRO A 17 15.43 6.91 7.62
C PRO A 17 14.44 7.21 8.75
N THR A 18 13.18 7.45 8.41
CA THR A 18 12.15 7.94 9.33
C THR A 18 10.81 7.26 9.11
N ARG A 19 10.10 6.99 10.20
CA ARG A 19 8.72 6.51 10.19
C ARG A 19 7.95 7.21 11.30
N ARG A 20 6.78 7.80 10.98
CA ARG A 20 5.91 8.51 11.94
C ARG A 20 6.68 9.56 12.76
N ASN A 21 7.41 10.45 12.08
CA ASN A 21 8.21 11.53 12.70
C ASN A 21 9.32 11.07 13.66
N ARG A 22 9.77 9.81 13.55
CA ARG A 22 10.85 9.26 14.37
C ARG A 22 11.81 8.45 13.50
N THR A 23 13.04 8.26 13.98
CA THR A 23 14.00 7.34 13.37
C THR A 23 13.37 5.95 13.24
N SER A 24 13.51 5.33 12.06
CA SER A 24 12.99 3.98 11.80
C SER A 24 13.59 2.96 12.76
N TRP A 25 12.83 1.91 13.08
CA TRP A 25 13.21 0.96 14.13
C TRP A 25 14.56 0.27 13.85
N PHE A 26 14.83 -0.08 12.59
CA PHE A 26 16.07 -0.75 12.22
C PHE A 26 17.30 0.15 12.41
N LEU A 27 17.17 1.46 12.15
CA LEU A 27 18.24 2.42 12.40
C LEU A 27 18.51 2.60 13.88
N VAL A 28 17.47 2.61 14.72
CA VAL A 28 17.63 2.64 16.18
C VAL A 28 18.44 1.42 16.66
N GLN A 29 18.11 0.22 16.17
CA GLN A 29 18.85 -1.00 16.54
C GLN A 29 20.28 -1.02 15.99
N LYS A 30 20.48 -0.54 14.76
CA LYS A 30 21.81 -0.43 14.12
C LYS A 30 22.71 0.54 14.88
N GLN A 31 22.20 1.70 15.26
CA GLN A 31 22.91 2.71 16.06
C GLN A 31 23.27 2.20 17.46
N ALA A 32 22.43 1.32 18.04
CA ALA A 32 22.69 0.65 19.31
C ALA A 32 23.69 -0.52 19.20
N GLY A 33 24.28 -0.77 18.02
CA GLY A 33 25.25 -1.84 17.81
C GLY A 33 24.66 -3.25 17.79
N ARG A 34 23.35 -3.40 17.54
CA ARG A 34 22.62 -4.70 17.59
C ARG A 34 22.46 -5.37 16.23
N GLY A 35 23.15 -4.88 15.21
CA GLY A 35 23.09 -5.45 13.86
C GLY A 35 21.67 -5.43 13.27
N LEU A 36 21.26 -6.54 12.66
CA LEU A 36 19.98 -6.70 11.95
C LEU A 36 18.84 -7.26 12.84
N ILE A 37 18.91 -7.11 14.16
CA ILE A 37 17.89 -7.65 15.08
C ILE A 37 16.45 -7.20 14.75
N ALA A 38 16.30 -6.03 14.13
CA ALA A 38 15.00 -5.52 13.67
C ALA A 38 14.29 -6.47 12.69
N VAL A 39 15.02 -7.30 11.92
CA VAL A 39 14.43 -8.35 11.08
C VAL A 39 13.66 -9.36 11.95
N ASN A 40 14.27 -9.80 13.05
CA ASN A 40 13.63 -10.69 14.01
C ASN A 40 12.49 -10.00 14.77
N ASP A 41 12.64 -8.72 15.12
CA ASP A 41 11.58 -7.96 15.81
C ASP A 41 10.31 -7.84 14.96
N GLY A 42 10.45 -7.58 13.66
CA GLY A 42 9.32 -7.57 12.72
C GLY A 42 8.62 -8.94 12.65
N LEU A 43 9.40 -10.03 12.55
CA LEU A 43 8.87 -11.39 12.56
C LEU A 43 8.13 -11.70 13.87
N HIS A 44 8.70 -11.28 15.00
CA HIS A 44 8.09 -11.48 16.31
C HIS A 44 6.72 -10.79 16.39
N LEU A 45 6.56 -9.56 15.91
CA LEU A 45 5.26 -8.88 15.89
C LEU A 45 4.21 -9.62 15.04
N ILE A 46 4.61 -10.19 13.90
CA ILE A 46 3.73 -10.97 13.02
C ILE A 46 3.30 -12.28 13.72
N LEU A 47 4.25 -13.01 14.30
CA LEU A 47 3.97 -14.27 15.00
C LEU A 47 3.13 -14.05 16.26
N THR A 48 3.38 -12.97 17.01
CA THR A 48 2.57 -12.64 18.20
C THR A 48 1.14 -12.30 17.82
N ALA A 49 0.88 -11.68 16.67
CA ALA A 49 -0.49 -11.47 16.19
C ALA A 49 -1.22 -12.82 16.03
N LYS A 50 -0.58 -13.82 15.42
CA LYS A 50 -1.13 -15.18 15.27
C LYS A 50 -1.29 -15.91 16.61
N LEU A 51 -0.32 -15.77 17.50
CA LEU A 51 -0.37 -16.39 18.83
C LEU A 51 -1.57 -15.85 19.64
N LEU A 52 -1.82 -14.54 19.57
CA LEU A 52 -2.97 -13.92 20.22
C LEU A 52 -4.29 -14.42 19.62
N LEU A 53 -4.39 -14.55 18.29
CA LEU A 53 -5.58 -15.15 17.66
C LEU A 53 -5.81 -16.57 18.16
N HIS A 54 -4.76 -17.40 18.20
CA HIS A 54 -4.87 -18.75 18.74
C HIS A 54 -5.38 -18.73 20.18
N HIS A 55 -4.76 -17.94 21.05
CA HIS A 55 -5.13 -17.93 22.47
C HIS A 55 -6.56 -17.42 22.72
N LEU A 56 -6.99 -16.38 21.99
CA LEU A 56 -8.29 -15.75 22.18
C LEU A 56 -9.45 -16.59 21.63
N PHE A 57 -9.24 -17.30 20.52
CA PHE A 57 -10.31 -17.94 19.76
C PHE A 57 -10.29 -19.49 19.79
N SER A 58 -9.19 -20.13 20.21
CA SER A 58 -9.10 -21.62 20.25
C SER A 58 -9.88 -22.28 21.38
N SER A 59 -10.08 -21.59 22.50
CA SER A 59 -10.48 -22.21 23.78
C SER A 59 -11.91 -21.85 24.23
N ASN A 60 -12.63 -21.00 23.50
CA ASN A 60 -13.87 -20.37 23.97
C ASN A 60 -15.05 -20.59 23.02
N GLY A 61 -15.99 -21.48 23.38
CA GLY A 61 -17.36 -21.58 22.86
C GLY A 61 -17.70 -20.90 21.52
N THR A 62 -18.55 -19.85 21.56
CA THR A 62 -18.94 -19.07 20.37
C THR A 62 -17.79 -18.34 19.67
N ALA A 63 -16.66 -18.11 20.36
CA ALA A 63 -15.45 -17.55 19.76
C ALA A 63 -14.66 -18.58 18.91
N ALA A 64 -14.95 -19.88 19.01
CA ALA A 64 -14.43 -20.85 18.06
C ALA A 64 -15.05 -20.67 16.65
N VAL A 65 -16.24 -20.05 16.56
CA VAL A 65 -16.87 -19.73 15.28
C VAL A 65 -16.00 -18.72 14.53
N GLY A 66 -15.61 -19.07 13.31
CA GLY A 66 -14.73 -18.23 12.49
C GLY A 66 -13.25 -18.33 12.83
N TYR A 67 -12.83 -19.03 13.90
CA TYR A 67 -11.42 -19.15 14.27
C TYR A 67 -10.54 -19.73 13.14
N LEU A 68 -10.98 -20.82 12.51
CA LEU A 68 -10.27 -21.41 11.38
C LEU A 68 -10.18 -20.42 10.20
N LYS A 69 -11.27 -19.70 9.91
CA LYS A 69 -11.30 -18.68 8.84
C LYS A 69 -10.37 -17.51 9.19
N LEU A 70 -10.29 -17.08 10.45
CA LEU A 70 -9.35 -16.04 10.91
C LEU A 70 -7.90 -16.45 10.68
N LEU A 71 -7.52 -17.69 11.05
CA LEU A 71 -6.18 -18.20 10.78
C LEU A 71 -5.88 -18.21 9.28
N GLN A 72 -6.80 -18.74 8.47
CA GLN A 72 -6.65 -18.77 7.01
C GLN A 72 -6.50 -17.37 6.42
N LEU A 73 -7.32 -16.41 6.86
CA LEU A 73 -7.25 -15.02 6.41
C LEU A 73 -5.89 -14.38 6.75
N PHE A 74 -5.41 -14.56 7.98
CA PHE A 74 -4.10 -14.02 8.38
C PHE A 74 -2.95 -14.66 7.60
N ASP A 75 -2.98 -15.98 7.38
CA ASP A 75 -1.96 -16.70 6.63
C ASP A 75 -1.93 -16.26 5.16
N GLU A 76 -3.09 -16.28 4.52
CA GLU A 76 -3.23 -15.95 3.09
C GLU A 76 -2.90 -14.49 2.82
N VAL A 77 -3.40 -13.56 3.63
CA VAL A 77 -3.09 -12.14 3.46
C VAL A 77 -1.63 -11.85 3.75
N SER A 78 -1.03 -12.48 4.77
CA SER A 78 0.40 -12.31 5.03
C SER A 78 1.24 -12.82 3.85
N TYR A 79 0.87 -13.96 3.27
CA TYR A 79 1.51 -14.50 2.07
C TYR A 79 1.39 -13.52 0.88
N ARG A 80 0.18 -13.02 0.62
CA ARG A 80 -0.07 -12.05 -0.46
C ARG A 80 0.72 -10.76 -0.27
N THR A 81 0.81 -10.25 0.95
CA THR A 81 1.60 -9.04 1.24
C THR A 81 3.10 -9.26 1.05
N CYS A 82 3.65 -10.40 1.47
CA CYS A 82 5.05 -10.73 1.19
C CYS A 82 5.30 -10.82 -0.32
N TRP A 83 4.38 -11.43 -1.09
CA TRP A 83 4.53 -11.55 -2.54
C TRP A 83 4.40 -10.19 -3.24
N GLY A 84 3.44 -9.36 -2.81
CA GLY A 84 3.32 -7.98 -3.27
C GLY A 84 4.58 -7.17 -3.00
N GLN A 85 5.27 -7.41 -1.88
CA GLN A 85 6.54 -6.76 -1.60
C GLN A 85 7.70 -7.30 -2.45
N SER A 86 7.69 -8.58 -2.82
CA SER A 86 8.61 -9.10 -3.84
C SER A 86 8.36 -8.43 -5.20
N LEU A 87 7.10 -8.26 -5.61
CA LEU A 87 6.76 -7.60 -6.87
C LEU A 87 7.21 -6.12 -6.88
N ASP A 88 6.99 -5.40 -5.78
CA ASP A 88 7.47 -4.01 -5.61
C ASP A 88 8.99 -3.92 -5.75
N PHE A 89 9.71 -4.81 -5.05
CA PHE A 89 11.16 -4.87 -5.08
C PHE A 89 11.72 -5.27 -6.46
N GLU A 90 11.13 -6.24 -7.15
CA GLU A 90 11.59 -6.66 -8.48
C GLU A 90 11.26 -5.62 -9.56
N CYS A 91 10.15 -4.90 -9.41
CA CYS A 91 9.78 -3.83 -10.34
C CYS A 91 10.70 -2.61 -10.14
N ALA A 92 11.11 -2.32 -8.91
CA ALA A 92 12.05 -1.27 -8.60
C ALA A 92 13.50 -1.77 -8.71
N LYS A 93 14.25 -1.32 -9.72
CA LYS A 93 15.71 -1.44 -9.62
C LYS A 93 16.21 -0.43 -8.59
N THR A 94 16.39 -0.87 -7.36
CA THR A 94 17.10 -0.07 -6.34
C THR A 94 18.53 0.13 -6.84
N VAL A 95 18.81 1.33 -7.35
CA VAL A 95 20.15 1.75 -7.70
C VAL A 95 20.88 1.95 -6.36
N ALA A 96 21.46 0.87 -5.82
CA ALA A 96 22.21 0.91 -4.58
C ALA A 96 23.45 1.82 -4.66
N ASP A 97 23.85 2.18 -5.88
CA ASP A 97 24.98 3.05 -6.19
C ASP A 97 24.66 3.87 -7.44
N ASP A 98 24.64 5.21 -7.32
CA ASP A 98 24.46 6.17 -8.44
C ASP A 98 25.47 5.94 -9.60
N SER A 99 26.48 5.07 -9.40
CA SER A 99 27.42 4.62 -10.43
C SER A 99 26.82 3.68 -11.50
N SER A 100 25.64 3.10 -11.25
CA SER A 100 24.99 2.20 -12.21
C SER A 100 24.54 2.99 -13.46
N THR A 101 25.05 2.59 -14.63
CA THR A 101 24.68 3.16 -15.92
C THR A 101 23.59 2.38 -16.63
N GLU A 102 23.06 1.31 -16.01
CA GLU A 102 21.96 0.56 -16.60
C GLU A 102 20.68 1.41 -16.57
N PRO A 103 19.95 1.50 -17.68
CA PRO A 103 18.67 2.19 -17.67
C PRO A 103 17.67 1.46 -16.79
N LEU A 104 16.82 2.21 -16.10
CA LEU A 104 15.67 1.66 -15.41
C LEU A 104 14.73 0.95 -16.42
N PRO A 105 14.08 -0.15 -16.02
CA PRO A 105 13.15 -0.88 -16.87
C PRO A 105 11.79 -0.14 -16.93
N LEU A 106 11.75 1.07 -17.50
CA LEU A 106 10.53 1.89 -17.55
C LEU A 106 9.36 1.18 -18.25
N ASP A 107 9.63 0.25 -19.16
CA ASP A 107 8.61 -0.59 -19.80
C ASP A 107 7.83 -1.45 -18.81
N SER A 108 8.41 -1.73 -17.63
CA SER A 108 7.73 -2.43 -16.54
C SER A 108 6.85 -1.52 -15.69
N PHE A 109 6.96 -0.19 -15.83
CA PHE A 109 6.18 0.78 -15.06
C PHE A 109 4.83 1.02 -15.72
N THR A 110 4.03 -0.04 -15.75
CA THR A 110 2.69 -0.04 -16.34
C THR A 110 1.64 0.08 -15.25
N ARG A 111 0.46 0.63 -15.60
CA ARG A 111 -0.69 0.65 -14.68
C ARG A 111 -1.11 -0.75 -14.21
N SER A 112 -0.93 -1.77 -15.07
CA SER A 112 -1.21 -3.17 -14.69
C SER A 112 -0.29 -3.63 -13.56
N ASN A 113 1.02 -3.43 -13.71
CA ASN A 113 1.99 -3.85 -12.70
C ASN A 113 1.82 -3.06 -11.41
N LEU A 114 1.62 -1.74 -11.49
CA LEU A 114 1.34 -0.89 -10.32
C LEU A 114 0.09 -1.36 -9.55
N ASN A 115 -1.00 -1.66 -10.28
CA ASN A 115 -2.23 -2.14 -9.66
C ASN A 115 -2.02 -3.50 -8.99
N GLU A 116 -1.28 -4.42 -9.61
CA GLU A 116 -0.97 -5.73 -9.03
C GLU A 116 -0.12 -5.59 -7.77
N ILE A 117 0.99 -4.84 -7.83
CA ILE A 117 1.82 -4.52 -6.67
C ILE A 117 0.95 -3.96 -5.53
N THR A 118 0.13 -2.96 -5.85
CA THR A 118 -0.71 -2.28 -4.86
C THR A 118 -1.74 -3.20 -4.20
N VAL A 119 -2.46 -4.01 -4.99
CA VAL A 119 -3.47 -4.94 -4.48
C VAL A 119 -2.85 -5.93 -3.50
N TRP A 120 -1.67 -6.46 -3.84
CA TRP A 120 -1.00 -7.49 -3.06
C TRP A 120 -0.26 -6.93 -1.85
N LYS A 121 0.55 -5.88 -2.05
CA LYS A 121 1.36 -5.22 -1.01
C LYS A 121 0.48 -4.51 0.02
N THR A 122 -0.57 -3.82 -0.43
CA THR A 122 -1.33 -2.87 0.42
C THR A 122 -2.81 -3.23 0.55
N GLY A 123 -3.49 -3.54 -0.56
CA GLY A 123 -4.94 -3.72 -0.60
C GLY A 123 -5.46 -4.80 0.35
N PHE A 124 -4.86 -6.00 0.30
CA PHE A 124 -5.35 -7.13 1.10
C PHE A 124 -5.22 -6.92 2.61
N TYR A 125 -4.07 -6.50 3.12
CA TYR A 125 -3.87 -6.40 4.57
C TYR A 125 -4.42 -5.12 5.18
N THR A 126 -4.46 -4.03 4.41
CA THR A 126 -4.92 -2.72 4.90
C THR A 126 -6.45 -2.63 4.91
N PHE A 127 -7.09 -3.09 3.84
CA PHE A 127 -8.53 -2.88 3.66
C PHE A 127 -9.35 -4.16 3.78
N TYR A 128 -8.97 -5.22 3.05
CA TYR A 128 -9.76 -6.45 3.03
C TYR A 128 -9.70 -7.20 4.38
N LEU A 129 -8.51 -7.43 4.92
CA LEU A 129 -8.31 -8.25 6.11
C LEU A 129 -9.11 -7.77 7.33
N PRO A 130 -9.12 -6.48 7.72
CA PRO A 130 -9.90 -6.02 8.87
C PRO A 130 -11.40 -6.31 8.73
N VAL A 131 -11.97 -6.10 7.54
CA VAL A 131 -13.39 -6.35 7.27
C VAL A 131 -13.66 -7.85 7.22
N ALA A 132 -12.84 -8.62 6.52
CA ALA A 132 -12.96 -10.08 6.42
C ALA A 132 -12.86 -10.76 7.80
N CYS A 133 -12.00 -10.26 8.69
CA CYS A 133 -11.95 -10.73 10.07
C CYS A 133 -13.24 -10.41 10.84
N GLY A 134 -13.79 -9.20 10.68
CA GLY A 134 -15.08 -8.83 11.27
C GLY A 134 -16.22 -9.73 10.78
N MET A 135 -16.25 -10.03 9.48
CA MET A 135 -17.21 -10.95 8.87
C MET A 135 -17.09 -12.37 9.43
N ALA A 136 -15.85 -12.88 9.55
CA ALA A 136 -15.60 -14.21 10.11
C ALA A 136 -16.06 -14.33 11.56
N ILE A 137 -15.79 -13.31 12.39
CA ILE A 137 -16.23 -13.25 13.79
C ILE A 137 -17.76 -13.16 13.89
N ALA A 138 -18.41 -12.47 12.95
CA ALA A 138 -19.87 -12.38 12.86
C ALA A 138 -20.52 -13.68 12.33
N GLY A 139 -19.75 -14.71 12.01
CA GLY A 139 -20.25 -15.98 11.50
C GLY A 139 -20.66 -15.94 10.02
N ILE A 140 -20.24 -14.92 9.27
CA ILE A 140 -20.49 -14.84 7.82
C ILE A 140 -19.54 -15.81 7.11
N SER A 141 -20.12 -16.77 6.39
CA SER A 141 -19.38 -17.85 5.73
C SER A 141 -19.63 -17.96 4.22
N ASP A 142 -20.49 -17.12 3.65
CA ASP A 142 -20.78 -17.15 2.22
C ASP A 142 -19.69 -16.43 1.41
N GLU A 143 -19.15 -17.10 0.40
CA GLU A 143 -18.06 -16.55 -0.40
C GLU A 143 -18.49 -15.34 -1.25
N THR A 144 -19.79 -15.19 -1.54
CA THR A 144 -20.33 -14.01 -2.23
C THR A 144 -20.08 -12.73 -1.43
N SER A 145 -20.36 -12.74 -0.11
CA SER A 145 -20.08 -11.58 0.75
C SER A 145 -18.59 -11.22 0.75
N TYR A 146 -17.69 -12.21 0.87
CA TYR A 146 -16.24 -11.95 0.87
C TYR A 146 -15.75 -11.44 -0.49
N SER A 147 -16.27 -11.97 -1.59
CA SER A 147 -15.95 -11.53 -2.95
C SER A 147 -16.30 -10.06 -3.16
N VAL A 148 -17.49 -9.64 -2.72
CA VAL A 148 -17.94 -8.26 -2.88
C VAL A 148 -17.17 -7.32 -1.95
N ALA A 149 -16.97 -7.70 -0.69
CA ALA A 149 -16.12 -6.95 0.22
C ALA A 149 -14.73 -6.76 -0.38
N SER A 150 -14.12 -7.83 -0.92
CA SER A 150 -12.82 -7.76 -1.60
C SER A 150 -12.86 -6.82 -2.81
N HIS A 151 -13.89 -6.86 -3.65
CA HIS A 151 -13.99 -6.00 -4.83
C HIS A 151 -13.92 -4.50 -4.46
N ILE A 152 -14.73 -4.09 -3.49
CA ILE A 152 -14.81 -2.70 -3.03
C ILE A 152 -13.52 -2.29 -2.30
N LEU A 153 -13.07 -3.12 -1.36
CA LEU A 153 -11.94 -2.80 -0.49
C LEU A 153 -10.60 -2.79 -1.24
N LEU A 154 -10.43 -3.60 -2.28
CA LEU A 154 -9.22 -3.57 -3.10
C LEU A 154 -9.16 -2.32 -3.99
N LYS A 155 -10.30 -1.83 -4.50
CA LYS A 155 -10.36 -0.52 -5.19
C LYS A 155 -9.99 0.63 -4.26
N LEU A 156 -10.44 0.57 -3.02
CA LEU A 156 -10.03 1.54 -2.00
C LEU A 156 -8.52 1.43 -1.71
N GLY A 157 -7.97 0.21 -1.72
CA GLY A 157 -6.53 -0.04 -1.64
C GLY A 157 -5.73 0.59 -2.77
N LEU A 158 -6.24 0.52 -4.02
CA LEU A 158 -5.63 1.18 -5.18
C LEU A 158 -5.53 2.69 -4.97
N TYR A 159 -6.65 3.33 -4.57
CA TYR A 159 -6.65 4.76 -4.29
C TYR A 159 -5.72 5.13 -3.13
N PHE A 160 -5.74 4.36 -2.04
CA PHE A 160 -4.93 4.63 -0.85
C PHE A 160 -3.43 4.61 -1.15
N GLN A 161 -2.96 3.67 -1.97
CA GLN A 161 -1.56 3.61 -2.37
C GLN A 161 -1.23 4.71 -3.37
N ALA A 162 -2.09 4.98 -4.36
CA ALA A 162 -1.89 6.11 -5.26
C ALA A 162 -1.75 7.44 -4.51
N GLN A 163 -2.50 7.61 -3.41
CA GLN A 163 -2.36 8.75 -2.52
C GLN A 163 -1.06 8.72 -1.70
N ASP A 164 -0.62 7.57 -1.21
CA ASP A 164 0.67 7.44 -0.50
C ASP A 164 1.83 7.83 -1.44
N ASP A 165 1.84 7.32 -2.67
CA ASP A 165 2.81 7.64 -3.71
C ASP A 165 2.76 9.13 -4.11
N TYR A 166 1.56 9.70 -4.22
CA TYR A 166 1.38 11.14 -4.46
C TYR A 166 1.96 11.98 -3.32
N LEU A 167 1.67 11.62 -2.07
CA LEU A 167 2.18 12.31 -0.89
C LEU A 167 3.68 12.11 -0.71
N ASP A 168 4.24 10.99 -1.15
CA ASP A 168 5.68 10.75 -1.17
C ASP A 168 6.39 11.78 -2.07
N CYS A 169 5.83 12.04 -3.25
CA CYS A 169 6.42 12.96 -4.22
C CYS A 169 6.10 14.45 -3.94
N PHE A 170 4.85 14.75 -3.59
CA PHE A 170 4.30 16.12 -3.54
C PHE A 170 3.90 16.58 -2.14
N GLY A 171 3.89 15.69 -1.15
CA GLY A 171 3.47 16.00 0.22
C GLY A 171 4.50 16.79 1.00
N ASP A 172 4.02 17.55 1.98
CA ASP A 172 4.87 18.23 2.97
C ASP A 172 5.33 17.22 4.03
N VAL A 173 6.65 17.09 4.22
CA VAL A 173 7.27 16.22 5.22
C VAL A 173 6.75 16.50 6.64
N ALA A 174 6.41 17.75 6.97
CA ALA A 174 5.83 18.10 8.26
C ALA A 174 4.45 17.45 8.51
N VAL A 175 3.73 17.14 7.43
CA VAL A 175 2.40 16.52 7.46
C VAL A 175 2.50 15.00 7.32
N THR A 176 3.28 14.50 6.35
CA THR A 176 3.43 13.07 6.07
C THR A 176 4.27 12.34 7.14
N GLY A 177 5.18 13.07 7.78
CA GLY A 177 6.11 12.56 8.77
C GLY A 177 7.10 11.50 8.27
N LYS A 178 7.28 11.45 6.93
CA LYS A 178 8.31 10.68 6.22
C LYS A 178 8.92 11.54 5.12
N ILE A 179 10.22 11.38 4.87
CA ILE A 179 10.87 11.92 3.67
C ILE A 179 10.51 10.96 2.52
N GLY A 180 9.97 11.49 1.42
CA GLY A 180 9.69 10.68 0.26
C GLY A 180 10.94 10.24 -0.48
N THR A 181 10.99 8.98 -0.87
CA THR A 181 12.17 8.35 -1.50
C THR A 181 11.84 7.63 -2.81
N ASP A 182 10.56 7.49 -3.19
CA ASP A 182 10.13 6.67 -4.34
C ASP A 182 10.85 7.07 -5.64
N MET A 183 10.94 8.37 -5.89
CA MET A 183 11.62 8.92 -7.07
C MET A 183 13.11 8.58 -7.09
N SER A 184 13.78 8.67 -5.94
CA SER A 184 15.22 8.41 -5.83
C SER A 184 15.55 6.92 -5.82
N ASP A 185 14.64 6.09 -5.33
CA ASP A 185 14.80 4.64 -5.29
C ASP A 185 14.31 3.97 -6.58
N GLY A 186 13.77 4.74 -7.54
CA GLY A 186 13.32 4.24 -8.83
C GLY A 186 12.10 3.34 -8.73
N LYS A 187 11.20 3.62 -7.77
CA LYS A 187 10.00 2.83 -7.51
C LYS A 187 8.98 2.98 -8.65
N CYS A 188 8.25 1.90 -8.92
CA CYS A 188 7.06 1.94 -9.76
C CYS A 188 5.92 2.56 -8.95
N SER A 189 5.84 3.89 -8.96
CA SER A 189 4.86 4.69 -8.21
C SER A 189 3.79 5.29 -9.13
N TRP A 190 2.65 5.68 -8.56
CA TRP A 190 1.58 6.31 -9.33
C TRP A 190 2.03 7.53 -10.16
N PRO A 191 2.82 8.49 -9.64
CA PRO A 191 3.25 9.65 -10.44
C PRO A 191 4.06 9.29 -11.68
N ILE A 192 4.96 8.30 -11.59
CA ILE A 192 5.78 7.90 -12.74
C ILE A 192 4.95 7.16 -13.78
N VAL A 193 4.02 6.28 -13.37
CA VAL A 193 3.13 5.57 -14.30
C VAL A 193 2.25 6.54 -15.08
N GLU A 194 1.66 7.54 -14.40
CA GLU A 194 0.85 8.56 -15.08
C GLU A 194 1.68 9.50 -15.95
N CYS A 195 2.93 9.80 -15.56
CA CYS A 195 3.87 10.54 -16.38
C CYS A 195 4.18 9.78 -17.68
N LEU A 196 4.53 8.49 -17.59
CA LEU A 196 4.91 7.69 -18.76
C LEU A 196 3.76 7.52 -19.76
N ALA A 197 2.51 7.50 -19.28
CA ALA A 197 1.33 7.40 -20.12
C ALA A 197 1.06 8.67 -20.98
N GLN A 198 1.63 9.82 -20.60
CA GLN A 198 1.33 11.13 -21.18
C GLN A 198 2.55 11.85 -21.75
N ALA A 199 3.77 11.44 -21.37
CA ALA A 199 5.01 12.13 -21.69
C ALA A 199 5.31 12.14 -23.20
N SER A 200 5.80 13.29 -23.68
CA SER A 200 6.37 13.41 -25.03
C SER A 200 7.69 12.63 -25.15
N PRO A 201 8.19 12.35 -26.37
CA PRO A 201 9.50 11.74 -26.57
C PRO A 201 10.66 12.48 -25.90
N GLU A 202 10.58 13.81 -25.80
CA GLU A 202 11.57 14.65 -25.12
C GLU A 202 11.49 14.50 -23.61
N GLN A 203 10.28 14.49 -23.05
CA GLN A 203 10.04 14.28 -21.63
C GLN A 203 10.47 12.87 -21.19
N LEU A 204 10.20 11.84 -22.02
CA LEU A 204 10.64 10.46 -21.77
C LEU A 204 12.17 10.36 -21.67
N LYS A 205 12.93 11.10 -22.51
CA LYS A 205 14.40 11.15 -22.39
C LYS A 205 14.83 11.77 -21.07
N VAL A 206 14.15 12.82 -20.60
CA VAL A 206 14.43 13.42 -19.29
C VAL A 206 14.18 12.40 -18.18
N ILE A 207 13.05 11.69 -18.21
CA ILE A 207 12.73 10.65 -17.23
C ILE A 207 13.78 9.52 -17.23
N GLN A 208 14.14 8.99 -18.40
CA GLN A 208 15.15 7.93 -18.56
C GLN A 208 16.52 8.30 -17.98
N LEU A 209 16.90 9.58 -18.07
CA LEU A 209 18.20 10.07 -17.60
C LEU A 209 18.22 10.40 -16.11
N ASN A 210 17.06 10.67 -15.49
CA ASN A 210 17.01 11.32 -14.18
C ASN A 210 16.20 10.57 -13.11
N TYR A 211 15.26 9.70 -13.48
CA TYR A 211 14.49 8.92 -12.50
C TYR A 211 15.35 7.84 -11.83
N GLY A 212 15.11 7.56 -10.54
CA GLY A 212 15.91 6.62 -9.75
C GLY A 212 17.32 7.10 -9.40
N ARG A 213 17.51 8.43 -9.32
CA ARG A 213 18.78 9.06 -8.92
C ARG A 213 18.62 9.87 -7.65
N ARG A 214 19.65 9.83 -6.79
CA ARG A 214 19.68 10.61 -5.55
C ARG A 214 20.14 12.05 -5.76
N ASP A 215 20.72 12.34 -6.92
CA ASP A 215 21.16 13.68 -7.30
C ASP A 215 19.99 14.70 -7.32
N PRO A 216 20.11 15.83 -6.60
CA PRO A 216 19.05 16.84 -6.55
C PRO A 216 18.71 17.48 -7.90
N VAL A 217 19.67 17.58 -8.83
CA VAL A 217 19.43 18.16 -10.16
C VAL A 217 18.58 17.20 -11.00
N ALA A 218 18.88 15.91 -10.94
CA ALA A 218 18.08 14.86 -11.56
C ALA A 218 16.64 14.86 -11.02
N GLN A 219 16.48 14.91 -9.70
CA GLN A 219 15.15 14.97 -9.09
C GLN A 219 14.37 16.22 -9.49
N ALA A 220 15.03 17.38 -9.57
CA ALA A 220 14.39 18.61 -10.04
C ALA A 220 13.92 18.50 -11.50
N ALA A 221 14.70 17.85 -12.36
CA ALA A 221 14.32 17.63 -13.76
C ALA A 221 13.08 16.73 -13.91
N VAL A 222 12.96 15.66 -13.09
CA VAL A 222 11.76 14.82 -13.04
C VAL A 222 10.56 15.62 -12.55
N ARG A 223 10.72 16.40 -11.46
CA ARG A 223 9.65 17.23 -10.89
C ARG A 223 9.15 18.28 -11.89
N GLU A 224 10.04 18.84 -12.72
CA GLU A 224 9.67 19.77 -13.78
C GLU A 224 8.80 19.10 -14.85
N VAL A 225 9.12 17.86 -15.26
CA VAL A 225 8.25 17.09 -16.17
C VAL A 225 6.88 16.83 -15.53
N TYR A 226 6.85 16.46 -14.25
CA TYR A 226 5.60 16.26 -13.52
C TYR A 226 4.74 17.53 -13.44
N ALA A 227 5.39 18.70 -13.29
CA ALA A 227 4.71 20.00 -13.28
C ALA A 227 4.13 20.36 -14.66
N GLN A 228 4.89 20.11 -15.74
CA GLN A 228 4.44 20.34 -17.12
C GLN A 228 3.25 19.45 -17.51
N LEU A 229 3.19 18.23 -16.98
CA LEU A 229 2.08 17.30 -17.17
C LEU A 229 0.92 17.55 -16.19
N HIS A 230 1.03 18.55 -15.31
CA HIS A 230 0.01 18.89 -14.32
C HIS A 230 -0.42 17.70 -13.45
N LEU A 231 0.52 16.83 -13.06
CA LEU A 231 0.18 15.61 -12.30
C LEU A 231 -0.65 15.84 -11.02
N PRO A 232 -0.52 16.94 -10.27
CA PRO A 232 -1.43 17.24 -9.16
C PRO A 232 -2.90 17.35 -9.58
N GLN A 233 -3.18 17.91 -10.76
CA GLN A 233 -4.55 17.96 -11.29
C GLN A 233 -4.99 16.56 -11.76
N VAL A 234 -4.11 15.81 -12.43
CA VAL A 234 -4.39 14.42 -12.83
C VAL A 234 -4.75 13.56 -11.62
N PHE A 235 -4.07 13.77 -10.48
CA PHE A 235 -4.37 13.07 -9.24
C PHE A 235 -5.73 13.48 -8.66
N ALA A 236 -6.06 14.77 -8.67
CA ALA A 236 -7.36 15.26 -8.21
C ALA A 236 -8.54 14.70 -9.05
N ASP A 237 -8.34 14.57 -10.36
CA ASP A 237 -9.31 13.98 -11.28
C ASP A 237 -9.45 12.48 -11.02
N TYR A 238 -8.33 11.76 -10.86
CA TYR A 238 -8.30 10.35 -10.48
C TYR A 238 -8.99 10.09 -9.14
N GLU A 239 -8.75 10.92 -8.12
CA GLU A 239 -9.41 10.85 -6.82
C GLU A 239 -10.94 10.95 -6.99
N THR A 240 -11.40 11.96 -7.75
CA THR A 240 -12.84 12.18 -7.97
C THR A 240 -13.48 11.01 -8.71
N GLN A 241 -12.79 10.46 -9.72
CA GLN A 241 -13.24 9.29 -10.46
C GLN A 241 -13.33 8.06 -9.55
N MET A 242 -12.25 7.73 -8.83
CA MET A 242 -12.21 6.56 -7.94
C MET A 242 -13.29 6.63 -6.87
N ARG A 243 -13.53 7.82 -6.28
CA ARG A 243 -14.62 7.99 -5.31
C ARG A 243 -15.97 7.67 -5.92
N THR A 244 -16.22 8.17 -7.13
CA THR A 244 -17.48 7.96 -7.84
C THR A 244 -17.71 6.48 -8.14
N GLU A 245 -16.69 5.78 -8.64
CA GLU A 245 -16.75 4.36 -8.96
C GLU A 245 -16.97 3.51 -7.70
N ILE A 246 -16.20 3.75 -6.62
CA ILE A 246 -16.34 3.01 -5.36
C ILE A 246 -17.72 3.23 -4.75
N MET A 247 -18.21 4.47 -4.71
CA MET A 247 -19.54 4.77 -4.16
C MET A 247 -20.65 4.12 -5.01
N LYS A 248 -20.48 4.07 -6.33
CA LYS A 248 -21.40 3.35 -7.21
C LYS A 248 -21.43 1.86 -6.88
N ASP A 249 -20.26 1.21 -6.78
CA ASP A 249 -20.18 -0.22 -6.45
C ASP A 249 -20.82 -0.55 -5.09
N ILE A 250 -20.61 0.33 -4.10
CA ILE A 250 -21.24 0.20 -2.77
C ILE A 250 -22.76 0.23 -2.90
N MET A 251 -23.32 1.18 -3.66
CA MET A 251 -24.77 1.40 -3.74
C MET A 251 -25.48 0.37 -4.62
N GLU A 252 -24.83 -0.15 -5.67
CA GLU A 252 -25.43 -1.10 -6.62
C GLU A 252 -25.45 -2.54 -6.12
N TRP A 253 -24.60 -2.89 -5.15
CA TRP A 253 -24.56 -4.23 -4.60
C TRP A 253 -25.66 -4.48 -3.55
N ALA A 254 -26.19 -5.71 -3.54
CA ALA A 254 -27.06 -6.21 -2.49
C ALA A 254 -26.68 -7.63 -2.05
N LEU A 255 -26.76 -7.87 -0.74
CA LEU A 255 -26.79 -9.22 -0.15
C LEU A 255 -28.23 -9.76 -0.13
N PRO A 256 -28.41 -11.09 -0.02
CA PRO A 256 -29.74 -11.68 0.13
C PRO A 256 -30.55 -11.10 1.30
N ASP A 257 -29.88 -10.70 2.39
CA ASP A 257 -30.48 -9.99 3.51
C ASP A 257 -30.35 -8.47 3.31
N VAL A 258 -31.49 -7.81 3.09
CA VAL A 258 -31.58 -6.35 2.86
C VAL A 258 -31.13 -5.55 4.08
N SER A 259 -31.36 -6.06 5.30
CA SER A 259 -30.97 -5.37 6.53
C SER A 259 -29.46 -5.38 6.76
N VAL A 260 -28.81 -6.49 6.39
CA VAL A 260 -27.34 -6.62 6.41
C VAL A 260 -26.72 -5.78 5.30
N THR A 261 -27.33 -5.78 4.11
CA THR A 261 -26.93 -4.94 2.97
C THR A 261 -26.82 -3.47 3.37
N GLY A 262 -27.87 -2.89 3.95
CA GLY A 262 -27.87 -1.47 4.31
C GLY A 262 -26.78 -1.10 5.32
N ARG A 263 -26.52 -1.97 6.32
CA ARG A 263 -25.43 -1.73 7.29
C ARG A 263 -24.05 -1.87 6.66
N ALA A 264 -23.86 -2.82 5.75
CA ALA A 264 -22.59 -3.01 5.05
C ALA A 264 -22.29 -1.83 4.11
N GLN A 265 -23.31 -1.34 3.39
CA GLN A 265 -23.19 -0.15 2.55
C GLN A 265 -22.80 1.08 3.38
N GLN A 266 -23.46 1.30 4.51
CA GLN A 266 -23.11 2.39 5.43
C GLN A 266 -21.65 2.26 5.90
N LEU A 267 -21.23 1.07 6.34
CA LEU A 267 -19.85 0.83 6.78
C LEU A 267 -18.84 1.16 5.68
N PHE A 268 -19.06 0.69 4.45
CA PHE A 268 -18.15 0.95 3.34
C PHE A 268 -18.13 2.43 2.94
N SER A 269 -19.27 3.14 2.98
CA SER A 269 -19.30 4.58 2.75
C SER A 269 -18.52 5.34 3.83
N GLU A 270 -18.69 4.99 5.12
CA GLU A 270 -17.94 5.62 6.21
C GLU A 270 -16.43 5.38 6.12
N VAL A 271 -16.01 4.16 5.74
CA VAL A 271 -14.59 3.86 5.50
C VAL A 271 -14.07 4.66 4.30
N THR A 272 -14.84 4.74 3.22
CA THR A 272 -14.50 5.53 2.02
C THR A 272 -14.30 7.00 2.39
N ASP A 273 -15.26 7.62 3.07
CA ASP A 273 -15.18 9.04 3.45
C ASP A 273 -14.02 9.37 4.40
N ARG A 274 -13.56 8.41 5.21
CA ARG A 274 -12.35 8.61 6.06
C ARG A 274 -11.04 8.56 5.29
N ILE A 275 -11.01 7.85 4.17
CA ILE A 275 -9.79 7.61 3.40
C ILE A 275 -9.62 8.69 2.33
N PHE A 276 -10.71 9.11 1.70
CA PHE A 276 -10.68 10.17 0.70
C PHE A 276 -10.26 11.50 1.31
N ARG A 277 -9.32 12.20 0.64
CA ARG A 277 -8.77 13.49 1.07
C ARG A 277 -8.13 13.51 2.46
N ARG A 278 -7.71 12.35 2.97
CA ARG A 278 -6.87 12.31 4.16
C ARG A 278 -5.57 13.07 3.89
N THR A 279 -5.12 13.79 4.91
CA THR A 279 -3.84 14.50 4.89
C THR A 279 -2.72 13.66 5.48
N ASN A 280 -3.02 12.49 6.06
CA ASN A 280 -2.07 11.53 6.65
C ASN A 280 -2.50 10.07 6.54
#